data_AF-A0A9X3IUQ2-F1
#
_entry.id   AF-A0A9X3IUQ2-F1
#
_cell.length_a   1.000
_cell.length_b   1.000
_cell.length_c   1.000
_cell.angle_alpha   90.00
_cell.angle_beta   90.00
_cell.angle_gamma   90.00
#
_symmetry.space_group_name_H-M   'P 1'
#
loop_
_entity.id
_entity.type
_entity.pdbx_description
1 polymer ?
#
loop_
_entity_poly.entity_id
_entity_poly.type
_entity_poly.pdbx_seq_one_letter_code
_entity_poly.pdbx_strand_id
1 'polypeptide(L)'
;MTPQPFPAVREFVRDRDPAYFGRYRLWFQQVAPWCDDYRALIPVRPGAAAELDAAIEALPAQHWPLQRINRDDHAWGWSLDRGEPGQDLLSLEQLADVCYIDARNLRWALDRLAVFLEDVRLFVRSTGDADDRWLDEYTLAEGCAEVRRWHCPEPGWPGVFAVYEALVRERPDDRELRRFVAFAHRERAAHGGNAGQAREHLARAAALDEP
;
A
#
# COMPACT_ATOMS: atom_id res chain seq x y z
N MET A 1 11.29 4.87 -15.86
CA MET A 1 12.19 4.66 -14.69
C MET A 1 12.42 3.16 -14.54
N THR A 2 13.59 2.68 -14.10
CA THR A 2 13.81 1.23 -13.97
C THR A 2 13.53 0.78 -12.53
N PRO A 3 12.63 -0.20 -12.30
CA PRO A 3 12.42 -0.73 -10.96
C PRO A 3 13.69 -1.41 -10.46
N GLN A 4 13.99 -1.22 -9.18
CA GLN A 4 15.09 -1.91 -8.52
C GLN A 4 14.60 -3.29 -8.04
N PRO A 5 15.46 -4.33 -8.06
CA PRO A 5 15.11 -5.64 -7.55
C PRO A 5 14.77 -5.54 -6.06
N PHE A 6 13.56 -6.00 -5.69
CA PHE A 6 13.19 -6.20 -4.30
C PHE A 6 13.56 -7.63 -3.91
N PRO A 7 14.36 -7.86 -2.85
CA PRO A 7 14.87 -9.18 -2.53
C PRO A 7 13.74 -10.11 -2.11
N ALA A 8 13.72 -11.31 -2.69
CA ALA A 8 12.84 -12.38 -2.26
C ALA A 8 13.45 -13.00 -0.99
N VAL A 9 12.72 -12.92 0.11
CA VAL A 9 13.16 -13.45 1.39
C VAL A 9 12.35 -14.70 1.70
N ARG A 10 13.04 -15.82 1.92
CA ARG A 10 12.40 -17.11 2.24
C ARG A 10 12.05 -17.22 3.72
N GLU A 11 12.80 -16.51 4.55
CA GLU A 11 12.71 -16.53 6.00
C GLU A 11 12.60 -15.10 6.54
N PHE A 12 12.13 -15.00 7.78
CA PHE A 12 12.03 -13.74 8.48
C PHE A 12 13.41 -13.13 8.72
N VAL A 13 13.60 -11.89 8.26
CA VAL A 13 14.86 -11.17 8.34
C VAL A 13 15.02 -10.49 9.69
N ARG A 14 16.21 -10.63 10.27
CA ARG A 14 16.60 -10.03 11.57
C ARG A 14 17.76 -9.04 11.47
N ASP A 15 18.24 -8.75 10.26
CA ASP A 15 19.34 -7.80 10.04
C ASP A 15 18.85 -6.34 10.07
N ARG A 16 19.80 -5.39 9.94
CA ARG A 16 19.53 -3.95 9.99
C ARG A 16 20.02 -3.19 8.76
N ASP A 17 19.92 -3.80 7.58
CA ASP A 17 20.32 -3.15 6.32
C ASP A 17 19.54 -1.83 6.12
N PRO A 18 20.20 -0.66 6.10
CA PRO A 18 19.52 0.64 6.02
C PRO A 18 18.71 0.85 4.73
N ALA A 19 18.92 0.04 3.67
CA ALA A 19 18.08 0.10 2.47
C ALA A 19 16.65 -0.43 2.70
N TYR A 20 16.48 -1.31 3.70
CA TYR A 20 15.23 -2.03 3.98
C TYR A 20 14.73 -1.82 5.42
N PHE A 21 15.64 -1.57 6.34
CA PHE A 21 15.46 -1.40 7.78
C PHE A 21 15.50 0.09 8.16
N GLY A 22 14.70 0.49 9.15
CA GLY A 22 14.61 1.90 9.58
C GLY A 22 13.30 2.58 9.23
N ARG A 23 12.30 1.85 8.75
CA ARG A 23 11.01 2.41 8.36
C ARG A 23 10.19 2.70 9.63
N TYR A 24 10.03 3.98 9.98
CA TYR A 24 9.36 4.40 11.23
C TYR A 24 7.84 4.45 11.08
N ARG A 25 7.34 4.72 9.86
CA ARG A 25 5.92 4.79 9.57
C ARG A 25 5.65 4.36 8.13
N LEU A 26 4.88 3.29 7.94
CA LEU A 26 4.44 2.89 6.61
C LEU A 26 3.17 3.64 6.22
N TRP A 27 3.14 4.14 4.99
CA TRP A 27 1.96 4.74 4.39
C TRP A 27 1.54 3.87 3.22
N PHE A 28 0.29 3.40 3.27
CA PHE A 28 -0.28 2.49 2.29
C PHE A 28 -1.20 3.28 1.36
N GLN A 29 -1.03 3.12 0.05
CA GLN A 29 -1.87 3.74 -0.96
C GLN A 29 -2.43 2.65 -1.86
N GLN A 30 -3.68 2.28 -1.66
CA GLN A 30 -4.32 1.19 -2.38
C GLN A 30 -4.78 1.66 -3.76
N VAL A 31 -4.44 0.90 -4.80
CA VAL A 31 -4.82 1.13 -6.20
C VAL A 31 -6.12 0.40 -6.52
N ALA A 32 -6.18 -0.87 -6.14
CA ALA A 32 -7.29 -1.79 -6.38
C ALA A 32 -7.42 -2.76 -5.19
N PRO A 33 -8.63 -3.26 -4.86
CA PRO A 33 -9.89 -3.06 -5.58
C PRO A 33 -10.53 -1.68 -5.36
N TRP A 34 -10.05 -0.93 -4.37
CA TRP A 34 -10.51 0.42 -4.06
C TRP A 34 -9.33 1.37 -3.93
N CYS A 35 -9.51 2.61 -4.37
CA CYS A 35 -8.55 3.66 -4.10
C CYS A 35 -8.66 4.10 -2.62
N ASP A 36 -7.52 4.12 -1.94
CA ASP A 36 -7.34 4.64 -0.57
C ASP A 36 -5.92 5.26 -0.47
N ASP A 37 -5.77 6.37 0.24
CA ASP A 37 -4.50 7.10 0.38
C ASP A 37 -3.96 7.07 1.82
N TYR A 38 -4.32 6.07 2.62
CA TYR A 38 -3.85 6.03 4.01
C TYR A 38 -3.66 4.61 4.58
N ARG A 39 -4.53 3.69 4.19
CA ARG A 39 -4.56 2.30 4.67
C ARG A 39 -4.71 1.35 3.48
N ALA A 40 -4.43 0.07 3.71
CA ALA A 40 -4.86 -0.98 2.79
C ALA A 40 -5.85 -1.90 3.50
N LEU A 41 -6.95 -2.16 2.83
CA LEU A 41 -7.98 -3.10 3.26
C LEU A 41 -8.09 -4.15 2.17
N ILE A 42 -7.60 -5.35 2.47
CA ILE A 42 -7.49 -6.44 1.50
C ILE A 42 -8.62 -7.43 1.75
N PRO A 43 -9.54 -7.66 0.80
CA PRO A 43 -10.58 -8.65 0.98
C PRO A 43 -10.03 -10.04 1.26
N VAL A 44 -10.65 -10.74 2.21
CA VAL A 44 -10.37 -12.14 2.48
C VAL A 44 -11.23 -12.99 1.55
N ARG A 45 -10.63 -14.02 0.94
CA ARG A 45 -11.35 -14.94 0.06
C ARG A 45 -12.51 -15.61 0.82
N PRO A 46 -13.65 -15.86 0.17
CA PRO A 46 -14.77 -16.54 0.80
C PRO A 46 -14.36 -17.89 1.42
N GLY A 47 -14.64 -18.06 2.70
CA GLY A 47 -14.34 -19.28 3.45
C GLY A 47 -12.90 -19.42 3.95
N ALA A 48 -12.04 -18.41 3.79
CA ALA A 48 -10.64 -18.46 4.22
C ALA A 48 -10.34 -17.77 5.57
N ALA A 49 -11.37 -17.25 6.25
CA ALA A 49 -11.19 -16.39 7.43
C ALA A 49 -10.48 -17.11 8.59
N ALA A 50 -10.87 -18.35 8.90
CA ALA A 50 -10.28 -19.11 9.99
C ALA A 50 -8.82 -19.51 9.71
N GLU A 51 -8.52 -19.89 8.47
CA GLU A 51 -7.17 -20.23 8.03
C GLU A 51 -6.28 -19.00 7.98
N LEU A 52 -6.81 -17.83 7.60
CA LEU A 52 -6.09 -16.57 7.65
C LEU A 52 -5.70 -16.21 9.08
N ASP A 53 -6.63 -16.31 10.04
CA ASP A 53 -6.33 -16.03 11.46
C ASP A 53 -5.21 -16.93 11.98
N ALA A 54 -5.31 -18.24 11.72
CA ALA A 54 -4.28 -19.20 12.11
C ALA A 54 -2.93 -18.90 11.44
N ALA A 55 -2.95 -18.46 10.17
CA ALA A 55 -1.73 -18.08 9.45
C ALA A 55 -1.09 -16.81 10.02
N ILE A 56 -1.89 -15.80 10.42
CA ILE A 56 -1.43 -14.58 11.08
C ILE A 56 -0.80 -14.93 12.44
N GLU A 57 -1.46 -15.77 13.25
CA GLU A 57 -0.95 -16.22 14.55
C GLU A 57 0.37 -17.00 14.43
N ALA A 58 0.58 -17.72 13.32
CA ALA A 58 1.80 -18.47 13.04
C ALA A 58 2.98 -17.59 12.58
N LEU A 59 2.75 -16.32 12.22
CA LEU A 59 3.85 -15.42 11.87
C LEU A 59 4.72 -15.15 13.11
N PRO A 60 6.06 -15.01 12.96
CA PRO A 60 6.92 -14.56 14.04
C PRO A 60 6.39 -13.28 14.64
N ALA A 61 6.50 -13.15 15.97
CA ALA A 61 6.11 -11.94 16.70
C ALA A 61 6.75 -10.71 16.04
N GLN A 62 5.89 -9.86 15.48
CA GLN A 62 6.24 -8.65 14.76
C GLN A 62 5.42 -7.50 15.33
N HIS A 63 5.96 -6.28 15.25
CA HIS A 63 5.23 -5.07 15.63
C HIS A 63 4.16 -4.66 14.60
N TRP A 64 3.65 -5.61 13.80
CA TRP A 64 2.64 -5.32 12.79
C TRP A 64 1.27 -5.81 13.25
N PRO A 65 0.27 -4.94 13.32
CA PRO A 65 -1.12 -5.30 13.47
C PRO A 65 -1.64 -5.79 12.11
N LEU A 66 -1.11 -6.91 11.61
CA LEU A 66 -1.83 -7.68 10.61
C LEU A 66 -3.03 -8.27 11.35
N GLN A 67 -4.20 -7.73 11.08
CA GLN A 67 -5.43 -8.15 11.74
C GLN A 67 -6.53 -8.34 10.71
N ARG A 68 -7.24 -9.46 10.84
CA ARG A 68 -8.51 -9.63 10.16
C ARG A 68 -9.57 -8.83 10.92
N ILE A 69 -10.33 -8.03 10.19
CA ILE A 69 -11.46 -7.27 10.70
C ILE A 69 -12.71 -7.67 9.93
N ASN A 70 -13.84 -7.76 10.62
CA ASN A 70 -15.14 -7.85 9.97
C ASN A 70 -15.68 -6.43 9.77
N ARG A 71 -16.12 -6.09 8.55
CA ARG A 71 -16.57 -4.74 8.20
C ARG A 71 -17.62 -4.19 9.17
N ASP A 72 -18.60 -5.02 9.53
CA ASP A 72 -19.77 -4.58 10.29
C ASP A 72 -19.48 -4.58 11.80
N ASP A 73 -18.69 -5.54 12.29
CA ASP A 73 -18.38 -5.67 13.72
C ASP A 73 -17.32 -4.68 14.21
N HIS A 74 -16.44 -4.19 13.32
CA HIS A 74 -15.38 -3.24 13.66
C HIS A 74 -15.90 -1.80 13.90
N ALA A 75 -17.22 -1.63 14.00
CA ALA A 75 -17.92 -0.37 14.23
C ALA A 75 -17.75 0.24 15.65
N TRP A 76 -16.72 -0.14 16.43
CA TRP A 76 -16.35 0.50 17.70
C TRP A 76 -15.66 1.87 17.50
N GLY A 77 -16.19 2.69 16.58
CA GLY A 77 -15.82 4.09 16.38
C GLY A 77 -15.30 4.44 14.98
N TRP A 78 -15.03 3.45 14.14
CA TRP A 78 -14.53 3.66 12.77
C TRP A 78 -15.47 2.94 11.80
N SER A 79 -16.42 3.67 11.21
CA SER A 79 -17.20 3.13 10.10
C SER A 79 -16.25 2.89 8.91
N LEU A 80 -16.06 1.63 8.54
CA LEU A 80 -15.33 1.29 7.32
C LEU A 80 -16.20 1.65 6.11
N ASP A 81 -15.73 2.59 5.30
CA ASP A 81 -16.38 3.08 4.09
C ASP A 81 -16.03 2.24 2.84
N ARG A 82 -15.36 1.09 3.04
CA ARG A 82 -14.95 0.13 2.01
C ARG A 82 -15.34 -1.30 2.43
N GLY A 83 -15.44 -2.19 1.44
CA GLY A 83 -15.91 -3.56 1.61
C GLY A 83 -17.43 -3.71 1.51
N GLU A 84 -17.89 -4.95 1.33
CA GLU A 84 -19.30 -5.34 1.36
C GLU A 84 -19.79 -5.61 2.79
N PRO A 85 -21.10 -5.47 3.09
CA PRO A 85 -21.62 -5.78 4.42
C PRO A 85 -21.22 -7.19 4.86
N GLY A 86 -20.72 -7.31 6.09
CA GLY A 86 -20.24 -8.55 6.69
C GLY A 86 -18.93 -9.11 6.11
N GLN A 87 -18.28 -8.40 5.18
CA GLN A 87 -17.04 -8.87 4.57
C GLN A 87 -15.87 -8.87 5.55
N ASP A 88 -15.07 -9.94 5.52
CA ASP A 88 -13.79 -10.03 6.20
C ASP A 88 -12.68 -9.35 5.38
N LEU A 89 -11.88 -8.53 6.04
CA LEU A 89 -10.80 -7.75 5.45
C LEU A 89 -9.52 -7.95 6.27
N LEU A 90 -8.38 -8.18 5.62
CA LEU A 90 -7.07 -7.96 6.25
C LEU A 90 -6.78 -6.47 6.26
N SER A 91 -6.60 -5.91 7.45
CA SER A 91 -6.28 -4.49 7.64
C SER A 91 -4.76 -4.29 7.70
N LEU A 92 -4.24 -3.43 6.82
CA LEU A 92 -2.91 -2.84 6.93
C LEU A 92 -3.09 -1.37 7.25
N GLU A 93 -3.00 -1.03 8.52
CA GLU A 93 -3.05 0.34 8.97
C GLU A 93 -1.67 0.98 9.00
N GLN A 94 -1.67 2.30 8.98
CA GLN A 94 -0.46 3.05 9.20
C GLN A 94 0.10 2.76 10.60
N LEU A 95 1.31 2.20 10.62
CA LEU A 95 2.00 1.88 11.86
C LEU A 95 2.78 3.10 12.32
N ALA A 96 2.38 3.68 13.43
CA ALA A 96 3.07 4.81 14.03
C ALA A 96 3.32 4.51 15.51
N ASP A 97 4.52 4.02 15.81
CA ASP A 97 5.35 4.48 16.93
C ASP A 97 6.64 3.64 17.00
N VAL A 98 7.77 4.30 16.74
CA VAL A 98 9.14 3.98 17.19
C VAL A 98 9.69 2.55 16.91
N CYS A 99 9.07 1.75 16.04
CA CYS A 99 9.58 0.41 15.70
C CYS A 99 10.30 0.40 14.35
N TYR A 100 11.38 -0.37 14.27
CA TYR A 100 12.11 -0.60 13.02
C TYR A 100 11.37 -1.64 12.20
N ILE A 101 10.72 -1.19 11.13
CA ILE A 101 10.03 -2.08 10.19
C ILE A 101 10.98 -2.41 9.04
N ASP A 102 11.14 -3.71 8.75
CA ASP A 102 11.86 -4.19 7.57
C ASP A 102 10.85 -4.48 6.45
N ALA A 103 10.91 -3.71 5.37
CA ALA A 103 9.99 -3.89 4.24
C ALA A 103 10.06 -5.30 3.63
N ARG A 104 11.19 -6.01 3.76
CA ARG A 104 11.33 -7.39 3.27
C ARG A 104 10.46 -8.35 4.05
N ASN A 105 10.32 -8.12 5.35
CA ASN A 105 9.42 -8.92 6.17
C ASN A 105 7.95 -8.68 5.72
N LEU A 106 7.61 -7.50 5.18
CA LEU A 106 6.22 -7.16 4.83
C LEU A 106 5.84 -7.94 3.59
N ARG A 107 6.73 -7.93 2.61
CA ARG A 107 6.67 -8.86 1.49
C ARG A 107 6.57 -10.31 1.98
N TRP A 108 7.45 -10.75 2.87
CA TRP A 108 7.49 -12.12 3.38
C TRP A 108 6.17 -12.57 4.01
N ALA A 109 5.53 -11.68 4.77
CA ALA A 109 4.23 -11.91 5.40
C ALA A 109 3.12 -11.92 4.34
N LEU A 110 3.03 -10.89 3.50
CA LEU A 110 2.00 -10.81 2.47
C LEU A 110 2.05 -11.96 1.48
N ASP A 111 3.25 -12.44 1.12
CA ASP A 111 3.42 -13.61 0.25
C ASP A 111 2.82 -14.89 0.86
N ARG A 112 2.92 -15.06 2.19
CA ARG A 112 2.33 -16.20 2.91
C ARG A 112 0.83 -16.08 3.07
N LEU A 113 0.34 -14.85 3.22
CA LEU A 113 -1.08 -14.60 3.42
C LEU A 113 -1.84 -14.51 2.08
N ALA A 114 -1.16 -14.26 0.96
CA ALA A 114 -1.77 -14.00 -0.34
C ALA A 114 -2.74 -15.11 -0.79
N VAL A 115 -2.50 -16.37 -0.44
CA VAL A 115 -3.40 -17.48 -0.77
C VAL A 115 -4.80 -17.35 -0.15
N PHE A 116 -4.93 -16.62 0.96
CA PHE A 116 -6.20 -16.36 1.65
C PHE A 116 -6.86 -15.04 1.24
N LEU A 117 -6.16 -14.22 0.45
CA LEU A 117 -6.55 -12.85 0.13
C LEU A 117 -6.99 -12.75 -1.33
N GLU A 118 -7.96 -11.89 -1.61
CA GLU A 118 -8.29 -11.49 -2.97
C GLU A 118 -7.18 -10.62 -3.57
N ASP A 119 -7.26 -10.42 -4.87
CA ASP A 119 -6.26 -9.66 -5.61
C ASP A 119 -6.26 -8.19 -5.14
N VAL A 120 -5.07 -7.66 -4.88
CA VAL A 120 -4.89 -6.28 -4.43
C VAL A 120 -3.64 -5.69 -5.06
N ARG A 121 -3.68 -4.40 -5.36
CA ARG A 121 -2.51 -3.63 -5.74
C ARG A 121 -2.42 -2.39 -4.89
N LEU A 122 -1.24 -2.13 -4.36
CA LEU A 122 -1.00 -1.00 -3.48
C LEU A 122 0.44 -0.52 -3.56
N PHE A 123 0.65 0.76 -3.29
CA PHE A 123 1.97 1.32 -3.06
C PHE A 123 2.21 1.46 -1.56
N VAL A 124 3.40 1.08 -1.12
CA VAL A 124 3.87 1.30 0.25
C VAL A 124 5.05 2.26 0.17
N ARG A 125 4.95 3.36 0.91
CA ARG A 125 6.09 4.23 1.14
C ARG A 125 6.41 4.29 2.60
N SER A 126 7.69 4.50 2.89
CA SER A 126 8.09 4.92 4.20
C SER A 126 7.88 6.41 4.38
N THR A 127 7.47 6.76 5.59
CA THR A 127 7.42 8.11 6.09
C THR A 127 8.06 8.11 7.46
N GLY A 128 8.64 9.23 7.87
CA GLY A 128 9.23 9.36 9.21
C GLY A 128 10.62 8.73 9.38
N ASP A 129 11.14 8.01 8.38
CA ASP A 129 12.57 7.78 8.22
C ASP A 129 13.23 8.93 7.47
N ALA A 130 14.51 9.16 7.72
CA ALA A 130 15.28 10.19 7.01
C ALA A 130 15.47 9.89 5.50
N ASP A 131 14.93 8.78 4.99
CA ASP A 131 15.02 8.35 3.59
C ASP A 131 13.65 7.95 3.00
N ASP A 132 12.84 8.95 2.68
CA ASP A 132 11.52 8.82 2.07
C ASP A 132 11.55 8.72 0.53
N ARG A 133 12.72 8.41 -0.05
CA ARG A 133 12.94 8.29 -1.50
C ARG A 133 12.59 6.92 -2.07
N TRP A 134 11.93 6.05 -1.31
CA TRP A 134 11.58 4.70 -1.74
C TRP A 134 10.07 4.50 -1.74
N LEU A 135 9.59 3.93 -2.84
CA LEU A 135 8.19 3.57 -3.06
C LEU A 135 8.13 2.13 -3.57
N ASP A 136 7.43 1.26 -2.85
CA ASP A 136 7.31 -0.16 -3.18
C ASP A 136 5.91 -0.43 -3.74
N GLU A 137 5.81 -0.93 -4.97
CA GLU A 137 4.57 -1.39 -5.60
C GLU A 137 4.36 -2.87 -5.27
N TYR A 138 3.33 -3.19 -4.50
CA TYR A 138 2.89 -4.54 -4.17
C TYR A 138 1.73 -4.94 -5.06
N THR A 139 1.78 -6.16 -5.60
CA THR A 139 0.68 -6.80 -6.31
C THR A 139 0.49 -8.19 -5.74
N LEU A 140 -0.66 -8.41 -5.11
CA LEU A 140 -1.09 -9.74 -4.72
C LEU A 140 -2.06 -10.21 -5.79
N ALA A 141 -1.72 -11.31 -6.44
CA ALA A 141 -2.54 -11.93 -7.46
C ALA A 141 -2.30 -13.43 -7.44
N GLU A 142 -3.36 -14.21 -7.65
CA GLU A 142 -3.28 -15.67 -7.78
C GLU A 142 -2.56 -16.36 -6.59
N GLY A 143 -2.68 -15.78 -5.39
CA GLY A 143 -2.08 -16.33 -4.17
C GLY A 143 -0.58 -16.05 -3.99
N CYS A 144 0.02 -15.17 -4.79
CA CYS A 144 1.42 -14.78 -4.69
C CYS A 144 1.57 -13.26 -4.46
N ALA A 145 2.67 -12.83 -3.83
CA ALA A 145 3.00 -11.40 -3.73
C ALA A 145 4.21 -11.02 -4.60
N GLU A 146 3.96 -10.15 -5.58
CA GLU A 146 5.02 -9.47 -6.34
C GLU A 146 5.31 -8.08 -5.76
N VAL A 147 6.59 -7.71 -5.71
CA VAL A 147 7.03 -6.39 -5.23
C VAL A 147 8.03 -5.77 -6.19
N ARG A 148 7.79 -4.52 -6.58
CA ARG A 148 8.71 -3.71 -7.38
C ARG A 148 9.06 -2.44 -6.63
N ARG A 149 10.36 -2.16 -6.50
CA ARG A 149 10.85 -0.95 -5.81
C ARG A 149 11.16 0.17 -6.77
N TRP A 150 10.72 1.37 -6.44
CA TRP A 150 10.96 2.59 -7.19
C TRP A 150 11.74 3.58 -6.34
N HIS A 151 12.74 4.21 -6.96
CA HIS A 151 13.45 5.34 -6.36
C HIS A 151 12.74 6.64 -6.76
N CYS A 152 12.25 7.39 -5.79
CA CYS A 152 11.67 8.70 -5.98
C CYS A 152 12.79 9.73 -6.24
N PRO A 153 12.76 10.46 -7.37
CA PRO A 153 13.83 11.40 -7.73
C PRO A 153 13.95 12.57 -6.74
N GLU A 154 12.84 12.93 -6.11
CA GLU A 154 12.76 13.94 -5.06
C GLU A 154 12.14 13.32 -3.80
N PRO A 155 12.49 13.80 -2.60
CA PRO A 155 11.80 13.39 -1.38
C PRO A 155 10.34 13.86 -1.36
N GLY A 156 9.51 13.20 -0.57
CA GLY A 156 8.12 13.58 -0.36
C GLY A 156 7.19 13.31 -1.55
N TRP A 157 6.05 14.01 -1.55
CA TRP A 157 4.98 13.84 -2.52
C TRP A 157 5.37 14.16 -3.98
N PRO A 158 6.18 15.19 -4.29
CA PRO A 158 6.60 15.44 -5.67
C PRO A 158 7.29 14.23 -6.32
N GLY A 159 8.19 13.56 -5.59
CA GLY A 159 8.84 12.34 -6.08
C GLY A 159 7.90 11.16 -6.25
N VAL A 160 6.94 10.97 -5.32
CA VAL A 160 5.91 9.93 -5.44
C VAL A 160 5.06 10.15 -6.69
N PHE A 161 4.58 11.38 -6.92
CA PHE A 161 3.80 11.69 -8.13
C PHE A 161 4.63 11.54 -9.41
N ALA A 162 5.93 11.87 -9.38
CA ALA A 162 6.82 11.63 -10.53
C ALA A 162 6.87 10.14 -10.91
N VAL A 163 6.90 9.24 -9.92
CA VAL A 163 6.82 7.78 -10.16
C VAL A 163 5.46 7.39 -10.73
N TYR A 164 4.36 7.85 -10.11
CA TYR A 164 2.99 7.55 -10.57
C TYR A 164 2.75 7.96 -12.02
N GLU A 165 3.10 9.19 -12.37
CA GLU A 165 2.93 9.68 -13.73
C GLU A 165 3.84 8.94 -14.72
N ALA A 166 5.05 8.54 -14.31
CA ALA A 166 5.91 7.70 -15.14
C ALA A 166 5.28 6.33 -15.40
N LEU A 167 4.72 5.70 -14.37
CA LEU A 167 4.03 4.42 -14.48
C LEU A 167 2.80 4.49 -15.40
N VAL A 168 2.01 5.57 -15.29
CA VAL A 168 0.86 5.78 -16.20
C VAL A 168 1.33 5.91 -17.66
N ARG A 169 2.42 6.64 -17.92
CA ARG A 169 2.98 6.74 -19.27
C ARG A 169 3.53 5.41 -19.80
N GLU A 170 4.13 4.60 -18.93
CA GLU A 170 4.67 3.29 -19.27
C GLU A 170 3.58 2.22 -19.44
N ARG A 171 2.42 2.40 -18.78
CA ARG A 171 1.30 1.45 -18.75
C ARG A 171 -0.02 2.17 -19.09
N PRO A 172 -0.19 2.72 -20.30
CA PRO A 172 -1.34 3.57 -20.63
C PRO A 172 -2.70 2.84 -20.59
N ASP A 173 -2.69 1.51 -20.76
CA ASP A 173 -3.90 0.67 -20.72
C ASP A 173 -4.30 0.26 -19.29
N ASP A 174 -3.48 0.58 -18.29
CA ASP A 174 -3.71 0.28 -16.88
C ASP A 174 -4.72 1.26 -16.27
N ARG A 175 -6.01 0.96 -16.46
CA ARG A 175 -7.13 1.82 -16.04
C ARG A 175 -7.20 2.00 -14.53
N GLU A 176 -6.85 0.99 -13.75
CA GLU A 176 -6.85 1.05 -12.29
C GLU A 176 -5.78 2.01 -11.78
N LEU A 177 -4.56 1.90 -12.33
CA LEU A 177 -3.49 2.84 -12.03
C LEU A 177 -3.89 4.27 -12.41
N ARG A 178 -4.42 4.49 -13.62
CA ARG A 178 -4.86 5.83 -14.06
C ARG A 178 -5.89 6.44 -13.10
N ARG A 179 -6.91 5.65 -12.73
CA ARG A 179 -7.95 6.07 -11.77
C ARG A 179 -7.36 6.39 -10.40
N PHE A 180 -6.45 5.55 -9.91
CA PHE A 180 -5.77 5.77 -8.65
C PHE A 180 -4.92 7.05 -8.67
N VAL A 181 -4.13 7.30 -9.72
CA VAL A 181 -3.30 8.52 -9.80
C VAL A 181 -4.18 9.77 -9.88
N ALA A 182 -5.31 9.71 -10.61
CA ALA A 182 -6.29 10.79 -10.60
C ALA A 182 -6.88 11.02 -9.19
N PHE A 183 -7.24 9.94 -8.48
CA PHE A 183 -7.70 9.99 -7.09
C PHE A 183 -6.65 10.62 -6.16
N ALA A 184 -5.40 10.16 -6.21
CA ALA A 184 -4.31 10.68 -5.38
C ALA A 184 -4.07 12.18 -5.60
N HIS A 185 -4.17 12.66 -6.85
CA HIS A 185 -4.13 14.09 -7.13
C HIS A 185 -5.30 14.86 -6.49
N ARG A 186 -6.53 14.32 -6.51
CA ARG A 186 -7.68 14.96 -5.85
C ARG A 186 -7.52 15.01 -4.33
N GLU A 187 -7.07 13.91 -3.71
CA GLU A 187 -6.75 13.88 -2.29
C GLU A 187 -5.70 14.93 -1.93
N ARG A 188 -4.66 15.05 -2.75
CA ARG A 188 -3.62 16.05 -2.52
C ARG A 188 -4.12 17.48 -2.70
N ALA A 189 -5.03 17.73 -3.63
CA ALA A 189 -5.67 19.04 -3.80
C ALA A 189 -6.59 19.40 -2.62
N ALA A 190 -7.28 18.41 -2.04
CA ALA A 190 -8.17 18.60 -0.90
C ALA A 190 -7.42 18.86 0.42
N HIS A 191 -6.25 18.25 0.58
CA HIS A 191 -5.52 18.23 1.86
C HIS A 191 -4.15 18.91 1.83
N GLY A 192 -3.72 19.48 0.70
CA GLY A 192 -2.36 19.98 0.51
C GLY A 192 -2.24 21.38 -0.10
N GLY A 193 -1.27 22.15 0.41
CA GLY A 193 -0.67 23.29 -0.30
C GLY A 193 -1.52 24.57 -0.35
N ASN A 194 -1.06 25.52 -1.18
CA ASN A 194 -1.81 26.75 -1.46
C ASN A 194 -2.78 26.55 -2.65
N ALA A 195 -3.67 27.51 -2.88
CA ALA A 195 -4.69 27.45 -3.93
C ALA A 195 -4.12 27.30 -5.37
N GLY A 196 -2.85 27.62 -5.60
CA GLY A 196 -2.19 27.36 -6.88
C GLY A 196 -1.88 25.87 -7.05
N GLN A 197 -1.29 25.25 -6.03
CA GLN A 197 -0.95 23.82 -6.03
C GLN A 197 -2.19 22.92 -6.11
N ALA A 198 -3.26 23.29 -5.40
CA ALA A 198 -4.53 22.57 -5.48
C ALA A 198 -5.10 22.59 -6.92
N ARG A 199 -5.04 23.74 -7.61
CA ARG A 199 -5.48 23.85 -9.01
C ARG A 199 -4.66 23.01 -9.96
N GLU A 200 -3.34 22.95 -9.76
CA GLU A 200 -2.47 22.10 -10.56
C GLU A 200 -2.84 20.63 -10.41
N HIS A 201 -2.99 20.14 -9.17
CA HIS A 201 -3.39 18.75 -8.94
C HIS A 201 -4.77 18.42 -9.52
N LEU A 202 -5.75 19.32 -9.41
CA LEU A 202 -7.05 19.12 -10.04
C LEU A 202 -6.96 19.04 -11.58
N ALA A 203 -6.11 19.85 -12.21
CA ALA A 203 -5.88 19.78 -13.65
C ALA A 203 -5.20 18.46 -14.05
N ARG A 204 -4.24 17.97 -13.26
CA ARG A 204 -3.59 16.66 -13.47
C ARG A 204 -4.59 15.52 -13.35
N ALA A 205 -5.46 15.55 -12.34
CA ALA A 205 -6.51 14.55 -12.16
C ALA A 205 -7.46 14.50 -13.36
N ALA A 206 -7.92 15.66 -13.84
CA ALA A 206 -8.83 15.75 -14.99
C ALA A 206 -8.21 15.16 -16.27
N ALA A 207 -6.93 15.44 -16.53
CA ALA A 207 -6.22 14.89 -17.69
C ALA A 207 -6.09 13.35 -17.65
N LEU A 208 -6.15 12.73 -16.47
CA LEU A 208 -6.07 11.27 -16.32
C LEU A 208 -7.43 10.57 -16.49
N ASP A 209 -8.54 11.30 -16.30
CA ASP A 209 -9.90 10.81 -16.49
C ASP A 209 -10.33 10.78 -17.97
N GLU A 210 -9.63 11.51 -18.86
CA GLU A 210 -9.95 11.56 -20.29
C GLU A 210 -9.68 10.18 -20.93
N PRO A 211 -10.65 9.57 -21.65
CA PRO A 211 -10.60 8.18 -22.10
C PRO A 211 -9.37 7.84 -22.96
#